data_AF-A0A2V9QTT0-F1
#
_entry.id   AF-A0A2V9QTT0-F1
#
_cell.length_a   1.000
_cell.length_b   1.000
_cell.length_c   1.000
_cell.angle_alpha   90.00
_cell.angle_beta   90.00
_cell.angle_gamma   90.00
#
_symmetry.space_group_name_H-M   'P 1'
#
loop_
_entity.id
_entity.type
_entity.pdbx_description
1 polymer ?
#
loop_
_entity_poly.entity_id
_entity_poly.type
_entity_poly.pdbx_seq_one_letter_code
_entity_poly.pdbx_strand_id
1 'polypeptide(L)'
;MANQSLHHLVELELLFDKIYQALHSDGYFVADDMIGRNGHMRWPEALAVLNELWKELPERYKYNHQLRRLEIQFDNWDCSKEAFEGIRSQDILPLLIKKFHFDLFVAFANIVDIFVDRSFGHNFDPNNEWDREFIDKVHFIDEVNIENGTIKPTHMTAAMTKQATSQTIIYKHLTPAFCVRWPEEKQA
;
A
#
# COMPACT_ATOMS: atom_id res chain seq x y z
N MET A 1 -2.76 -14.14 -12.20
CA MET A 1 -2.13 -13.10 -11.35
C MET A 1 -3.05 -11.90 -11.34
N ALA A 2 -3.31 -11.31 -10.17
CA ALA A 2 -3.86 -9.97 -10.05
C ALA A 2 -2.69 -8.99 -9.94
N ASN A 3 -2.65 -7.95 -10.77
CA ASN A 3 -1.59 -6.94 -10.74
C ASN A 3 -2.26 -5.58 -10.78
N GLN A 4 -2.14 -4.80 -9.69
CA GLN A 4 -2.70 -3.46 -9.53
C GLN A 4 -4.17 -3.39 -9.97
N SER A 5 -4.99 -4.33 -9.49
CA SER A 5 -6.35 -4.57 -10.00
C SER A 5 -7.39 -4.84 -8.92
N LEU A 6 -7.00 -5.45 -7.79
CA LEU A 6 -7.93 -5.79 -6.72
C LEU A 6 -8.53 -4.54 -6.09
N HIS A 7 -7.74 -3.48 -5.92
CA HIS A 7 -8.18 -2.23 -5.30
C HIS A 7 -9.23 -1.45 -6.10
N HIS A 8 -9.54 -1.87 -7.33
CA HIS A 8 -10.63 -1.35 -8.15
C HIS A 8 -11.96 -2.10 -8.01
N LEU A 9 -12.00 -3.17 -7.20
CA LEU A 9 -13.15 -4.06 -7.12
C LEU A 9 -13.94 -3.86 -5.82
N VAL A 10 -15.26 -3.79 -5.96
CA VAL A 10 -16.18 -3.68 -4.83
C VAL A 10 -16.50 -5.05 -4.24
N GLU A 11 -16.76 -6.05 -5.08
CA GLU A 11 -17.21 -7.39 -4.68
C GLU A 11 -16.03 -8.34 -4.37
N LEU A 12 -15.13 -7.91 -3.48
CA LEU A 12 -13.90 -8.64 -3.14
C LEU A 12 -14.17 -10.03 -2.56
N GLU A 13 -15.16 -10.18 -1.69
CA GLU A 13 -15.53 -11.44 -1.07
C GLU A 13 -15.97 -12.47 -2.12
N LEU A 14 -16.88 -12.06 -3.02
CA LEU A 14 -17.35 -12.90 -4.12
C LEU A 14 -16.20 -13.27 -5.06
N LEU A 15 -15.35 -12.31 -5.40
CA LEU A 15 -14.18 -12.55 -6.24
C LEU A 15 -13.26 -13.61 -5.61
N PHE A 16 -12.88 -13.41 -4.35
CA PHE A 16 -11.97 -14.33 -3.65
C PHE A 16 -12.61 -15.71 -3.45
N ASP A 17 -13.92 -15.79 -3.23
CA ASP A 17 -14.66 -17.06 -3.23
C ASP A 17 -14.56 -17.79 -4.58
N LYS A 18 -14.72 -17.07 -5.70
CA LYS A 18 -14.62 -17.64 -7.04
C LYS A 18 -13.19 -18.06 -7.38
N ILE A 19 -12.20 -17.23 -7.05
CA ILE A 19 -10.78 -17.58 -7.21
C ILE A 19 -10.48 -18.84 -6.39
N TYR A 20 -10.87 -18.87 -5.12
CA TYR A 20 -10.67 -20.03 -4.26
C TYR A 20 -11.35 -21.27 -4.85
N GLN A 21 -12.59 -21.19 -5.31
CA GLN A 21 -13.27 -22.35 -5.92
C GLN A 21 -12.54 -22.86 -7.16
N ALA A 22 -12.10 -21.96 -8.04
CA ALA A 22 -11.45 -22.30 -9.31
C ALA A 22 -9.97 -22.72 -9.18
N LEU A 23 -9.29 -22.33 -8.10
CA LEU A 23 -7.87 -22.61 -7.90
C LEU A 23 -7.60 -24.12 -7.77
N HIS A 24 -6.58 -24.64 -8.46
CA HIS A 24 -6.16 -26.03 -8.28
C HIS A 24 -5.63 -26.26 -6.85
N SER A 25 -5.62 -27.50 -6.33
CA SER A 25 -5.09 -27.80 -4.99
C SER A 25 -3.64 -27.35 -4.82
N ASP A 26 -2.85 -27.52 -5.88
CA ASP A 26 -1.44 -27.12 -5.97
C ASP A 26 -1.23 -25.80 -6.72
N GLY A 27 -2.33 -25.06 -6.97
CA GLY A 27 -2.30 -23.82 -7.72
C GLY A 27 -1.99 -22.60 -6.83
N TYR A 28 -1.42 -21.58 -7.45
CA TYR A 28 -1.14 -20.29 -6.81
C TYR A 28 -2.07 -19.19 -7.31
N PHE A 29 -2.68 -18.47 -6.37
CA PHE A 29 -3.17 -17.14 -6.60
C PHE A 29 -2.06 -16.13 -6.29
N VAL A 30 -1.54 -15.47 -7.32
CA VAL A 30 -0.49 -14.45 -7.18
C VAL A 30 -1.13 -13.06 -7.29
N ALA A 31 -0.80 -12.18 -6.34
CA ALA A 31 -1.25 -10.80 -6.31
C ALA A 31 -0.07 -9.85 -6.10
N ASP A 32 -0.03 -8.76 -6.87
CA ASP A 32 0.84 -7.60 -6.65
C ASP A 32 -0.04 -6.35 -6.66
N ASP A 33 -0.38 -5.82 -5.49
CA ASP A 33 -1.52 -4.90 -5.36
C ASP A 33 -1.41 -3.95 -4.17
N MET A 34 -2.32 -2.98 -4.12
CA MET A 34 -2.41 -1.96 -3.08
C MET A 34 -3.37 -2.39 -1.98
N ILE A 35 -2.88 -2.41 -0.75
CA ILE A 35 -3.58 -2.86 0.47
C ILE A 35 -3.74 -1.74 1.52
N GLY A 36 -3.44 -0.51 1.13
CA GLY A 36 -3.54 0.68 1.96
C GLY A 36 -4.98 1.15 2.21
N ARG A 37 -5.14 2.29 2.89
CA ARG A 37 -6.46 2.91 3.13
C ARG A 37 -7.18 3.20 1.82
N ASN A 38 -8.51 3.12 1.83
CA ASN A 38 -9.32 3.43 0.64
C ASN A 38 -8.97 4.80 0.03
N GLY A 39 -9.05 4.87 -1.30
CA GLY A 39 -8.73 6.07 -2.07
C GLY A 39 -7.25 6.44 -2.06
N HIS A 40 -6.36 5.50 -1.78
CA HIS A 40 -4.92 5.72 -1.57
C HIS A 40 -4.59 6.71 -0.46
N MET A 41 -5.56 6.98 0.43
CA MET A 41 -5.37 7.89 1.54
C MET A 41 -4.31 7.37 2.51
N ARG A 42 -3.85 8.27 3.38
CA ARG A 42 -3.04 7.94 4.54
C ARG A 42 -3.91 7.87 5.79
N TRP A 43 -3.62 6.90 6.65
CA TRP A 43 -4.16 6.86 8.01
C TRP A 43 -3.58 8.02 8.84
N PRO A 44 -4.25 8.46 9.92
CA PRO A 44 -3.81 9.62 10.69
C PRO A 44 -2.35 9.56 11.14
N GLU A 45 -1.87 8.38 11.56
CA GLU A 45 -0.49 8.22 12.01
C GLU A 45 0.55 8.34 10.88
N ALA A 46 0.26 7.79 9.68
CA ALA A 46 1.12 7.97 8.52
C ALA A 46 1.05 9.40 7.95
N LEU A 47 -0.14 10.00 7.96
CA LEU A 47 -0.34 11.38 7.50
C LEU A 47 0.41 12.38 8.38
N ALA A 48 0.50 12.14 9.70
CA ALA A 48 1.27 12.99 10.59
C ALA A 48 2.76 13.00 10.21
N VAL A 49 3.36 11.83 9.96
CA VAL A 49 4.76 11.71 9.52
C VAL A 49 4.96 12.36 8.15
N LEU A 50 4.07 12.09 7.19
CA LEU A 50 4.10 12.68 5.86
C LEU A 50 4.06 14.22 5.91
N ASN A 51 3.21 14.80 6.76
CA ASN A 51 3.08 16.25 6.87
C ASN A 51 4.34 16.91 7.43
N GLU A 52 5.09 16.27 8.33
CA GLU A 52 6.37 16.82 8.79
C GLU A 52 7.40 16.83 7.65
N LEU A 53 7.50 15.74 6.88
CA LEU A 53 8.37 15.68 5.70
C LEU A 53 7.95 16.71 4.64
N TRP A 54 6.65 16.91 4.44
CA TRP A 54 6.12 17.90 3.50
C TRP A 54 6.49 19.33 3.88
N LYS A 55 6.59 19.66 5.17
CA LYS A 55 7.00 21.00 5.64
C LYS A 55 8.46 21.30 5.31
N GLU A 56 9.31 20.27 5.30
CA GLU A 56 10.74 20.42 4.96
C GLU A 56 10.96 20.72 3.47
N LEU A 57 10.05 20.29 2.60
CA LEU A 57 10.18 20.46 1.15
C LEU A 57 10.13 21.94 0.73
N PRO A 58 11.12 22.41 -0.07
CA PRO A 58 10.98 23.65 -0.82
C PRO A 58 9.76 23.61 -1.76
N GLU A 59 9.13 24.76 -2.00
CA GLU A 59 7.89 24.85 -2.80
C GLU A 59 8.00 24.21 -4.18
N ARG A 60 9.19 24.24 -4.81
CA ARG A 60 9.42 23.63 -6.13
C ARG A 60 9.12 22.13 -6.18
N TYR A 61 9.22 21.42 -5.05
CA TYR A 61 8.95 19.97 -4.97
C TYR A 61 7.48 19.64 -4.73
N LYS A 62 6.65 20.66 -4.49
CA LYS A 62 5.23 20.51 -4.13
C LYS A 62 4.29 20.68 -5.32
N TYR A 63 4.84 20.70 -6.55
CA TYR A 63 4.04 20.76 -7.75
C TYR A 63 3.49 19.37 -8.08
N ASN A 64 2.16 19.24 -8.04
CA ASN A 64 1.46 18.03 -8.44
C ASN A 64 1.36 18.00 -9.97
N HIS A 65 2.10 17.09 -10.61
CA HIS A 65 2.16 16.96 -12.07
C HIS A 65 0.89 16.38 -12.67
N GLN A 66 0.20 15.49 -11.93
CA GLN A 66 -1.05 14.87 -12.39
C GLN A 66 -2.19 15.90 -12.43
N LEU A 67 -2.32 16.74 -11.40
CA LEU A 67 -3.36 17.76 -11.28
C LEU A 67 -2.92 19.15 -11.79
N ARG A 68 -1.65 19.30 -12.15
CA ARG A 68 -1.04 20.54 -12.66
C ARG A 68 -1.24 21.74 -11.73
N ARG A 69 -1.04 21.54 -10.43
CA ARG A 69 -1.23 22.58 -9.39
C ARG A 69 -0.15 22.51 -8.32
N LEU A 70 0.11 23.64 -7.66
CA LEU A 70 1.00 23.71 -6.50
C LEU A 70 0.23 23.37 -5.22
N GLU A 71 0.78 22.48 -4.39
CA GLU A 71 0.16 22.02 -3.15
C GLU A 71 1.02 22.40 -1.93
N ILE A 72 0.82 23.62 -1.40
CA ILE A 72 1.58 24.13 -0.26
C ILE A 72 1.47 23.21 0.96
N GLN A 73 0.28 22.64 1.16
CA GLN A 73 -0.01 21.57 2.12
C GLN A 73 -0.40 20.32 1.34
N PHE A 74 -0.02 19.14 1.86
CA PHE A 74 -0.40 17.87 1.26
C PHE A 74 -1.92 17.66 1.40
N ASP A 75 -2.60 17.39 0.29
CA ASP A 75 -4.01 17.06 0.24
C ASP A 75 -4.20 15.54 0.29
N ASN A 76 -4.69 15.01 1.41
CA ASN A 76 -4.96 13.58 1.59
C ASN A 76 -6.27 13.18 0.89
N TRP A 77 -6.29 13.36 -0.44
CA TRP A 77 -7.45 13.21 -1.29
C TRP A 77 -7.93 11.76 -1.37
N ASP A 78 -9.24 11.57 -1.35
CA ASP A 78 -9.87 10.26 -1.49
C ASP A 78 -10.14 9.94 -2.96
N CYS A 79 -9.22 9.17 -3.57
CA CYS A 79 -9.34 8.76 -4.97
C CYS A 79 -10.51 7.80 -5.22
N SER A 80 -11.09 7.15 -4.20
CA SER A 80 -12.13 6.15 -4.42
C SER A 80 -13.43 6.72 -4.98
N LYS A 81 -13.66 8.01 -4.75
CA LYS A 81 -14.81 8.76 -5.26
C LYS A 81 -14.74 8.96 -6.77
N GLU A 82 -13.55 8.84 -7.35
CA GLU A 82 -13.28 9.01 -8.77
C GLU A 82 -12.77 7.69 -9.35
N ALA A 83 -13.54 7.08 -10.27
CA ALA A 83 -13.14 5.90 -11.02
C ALA A 83 -12.76 4.64 -10.20
N PHE A 84 -13.28 4.48 -8.97
CA PHE A 84 -13.06 3.31 -8.10
C PHE A 84 -11.60 3.07 -7.70
N GLU A 85 -10.73 4.08 -7.85
CA GLU A 85 -9.31 3.97 -7.50
C GLU A 85 -9.14 3.77 -5.98
N GLY A 86 -8.84 2.54 -5.55
CA GLY A 86 -8.72 2.21 -4.14
C GLY A 86 -10.06 2.10 -3.42
N ILE A 87 -11.14 1.70 -4.10
CA ILE A 87 -12.50 1.70 -3.54
C ILE A 87 -12.65 0.86 -2.27
N ARG A 88 -11.93 -0.26 -2.19
CA ARG A 88 -11.90 -1.16 -1.03
C ARG A 88 -10.49 -1.70 -0.77
N SER A 89 -9.46 -0.92 -1.05
CA SER A 89 -8.06 -1.36 -0.89
C SER A 89 -7.76 -1.85 0.53
N GLN A 90 -8.36 -1.21 1.55
CA GLN A 90 -8.10 -1.53 2.95
C GLN A 90 -8.67 -2.90 3.38
N ASP A 91 -9.60 -3.45 2.61
CA ASP A 91 -10.25 -4.74 2.91
C ASP A 91 -9.51 -5.91 2.27
N ILE A 92 -8.62 -5.67 1.29
CA ILE A 92 -7.94 -6.72 0.52
C ILE A 92 -7.14 -7.65 1.42
N LEU A 93 -6.15 -7.12 2.16
CA LEU A 93 -5.29 -7.95 2.99
C LEU A 93 -6.09 -8.71 4.09
N PRO A 94 -7.01 -8.08 4.84
CA PRO A 94 -7.89 -8.79 5.78
C PRO A 94 -8.65 -9.97 5.15
N LEU A 95 -9.21 -9.79 3.96
CA LEU A 95 -9.99 -10.83 3.28
C LEU A 95 -9.10 -11.95 2.75
N LEU A 96 -7.92 -11.62 2.22
CA LEU A 96 -6.94 -12.61 1.78
C LEU A 96 -6.46 -13.49 2.95
N ILE A 97 -6.14 -12.88 4.10
CA ILE A 97 -5.75 -13.62 5.32
C ILE A 97 -6.84 -14.59 5.77
N LYS A 98 -8.11 -14.20 5.65
CA LYS A 98 -9.24 -15.06 6.03
C LYS A 98 -9.46 -16.23 5.07
N LYS A 99 -9.05 -16.10 3.80
CA LYS A 99 -9.46 -17.00 2.72
C LYS A 99 -8.35 -17.93 2.23
N PHE A 100 -7.11 -17.46 2.20
CA PHE A 100 -6.00 -18.18 1.60
C PHE A 100 -4.86 -18.40 2.60
N HIS A 101 -4.04 -19.40 2.31
CA HIS A 101 -2.73 -19.55 2.94
C HIS A 101 -1.70 -18.75 2.13
N PHE A 102 -0.78 -18.07 2.80
CA PHE A 102 0.32 -17.35 2.14
C PHE A 102 1.56 -18.23 2.08
N ASP A 103 2.07 -18.49 0.89
CA ASP A 103 3.39 -19.11 0.69
C ASP A 103 4.49 -18.06 0.58
N LEU A 104 4.18 -16.89 -0.02
CA LEU A 104 5.05 -15.72 -0.08
C LEU A 104 4.25 -14.47 0.29
N PHE A 105 4.85 -13.61 1.11
CA PHE A 105 4.32 -12.28 1.41
C PHE A 105 5.44 -11.26 1.58
N VAL A 106 5.48 -10.29 0.68
CA VAL A 106 6.37 -9.13 0.76
C VAL A 106 5.49 -7.89 0.75
N ALA A 107 5.42 -7.18 1.87
CA ALA A 107 4.71 -5.91 1.96
C ALA A 107 5.70 -4.77 2.15
N PHE A 108 5.41 -3.65 1.50
CA PHE A 108 6.34 -2.53 1.40
C PHE A 108 5.59 -1.21 1.18
N ALA A 109 6.34 -0.14 1.39
CA ALA A 109 5.99 1.26 1.13
C ALA A 109 4.73 1.80 1.84
N ASN A 110 4.74 3.09 2.16
CA ASN A 110 3.56 3.85 2.56
C ASN A 110 3.78 5.34 2.28
N ILE A 111 4.73 5.94 2.97
CA ILE A 111 5.05 7.36 2.89
C ILE A 111 5.91 7.62 1.66
N VAL A 112 6.89 6.75 1.38
CA VAL A 112 7.84 6.94 0.28
C VAL A 112 7.14 7.07 -1.07
N ASP A 113 6.03 6.34 -1.27
CA ASP A 113 5.26 6.36 -2.52
C ASP A 113 4.90 7.78 -2.95
N ILE A 114 4.49 8.64 -2.02
CA ILE A 114 4.08 10.02 -2.32
C ILE A 114 5.21 10.81 -2.99
N PHE A 115 6.47 10.53 -2.65
CA PHE A 115 7.62 11.27 -3.15
C PHE A 115 8.25 10.65 -4.39
N VAL A 116 7.83 9.46 -4.80
CA VAL A 116 8.34 8.75 -5.99
C VAL A 116 7.24 8.39 -6.99
N ASP A 117 5.99 8.76 -6.72
CA ASP A 117 4.86 8.50 -7.60
C ASP A 117 4.80 9.41 -8.84
N ARG A 118 3.76 9.19 -9.64
CA ARG A 118 3.43 10.01 -10.82
C ARG A 118 3.00 11.44 -10.50
N SER A 119 2.66 11.76 -9.25
CA SER A 119 2.17 13.08 -8.84
C SER A 119 3.33 14.01 -8.49
N PHE A 120 4.26 13.54 -7.68
CA PHE A 120 5.36 14.37 -7.16
C PHE A 120 6.76 13.82 -7.45
N GLY A 121 6.91 12.54 -7.81
CA GLY A 121 8.21 11.93 -8.11
C GLY A 121 8.98 12.63 -9.22
N HIS A 122 8.26 13.22 -10.20
CA HIS A 122 8.85 14.02 -11.27
C HIS A 122 9.56 15.30 -10.80
N ASN A 123 9.40 15.70 -9.53
CA ASN A 123 10.10 16.86 -8.98
C ASN A 123 11.53 16.54 -8.51
N PHE A 124 11.91 15.27 -8.40
CA PHE A 124 13.21 14.83 -7.90
C PHE A 124 14.10 14.34 -9.06
N ASP A 125 15.35 14.80 -9.09
CA ASP A 125 16.38 14.41 -10.05
C ASP A 125 17.35 13.40 -9.41
N PRO A 126 17.47 12.16 -9.92
CA PRO A 126 18.40 11.17 -9.37
C PRO A 126 19.88 11.59 -9.47
N ASN A 127 20.22 12.57 -10.31
CA ASN A 127 21.58 13.11 -10.41
C ASN A 127 21.86 14.19 -9.36
N ASN A 128 20.82 14.77 -8.74
CA ASN A 128 20.96 15.76 -7.69
C ASN A 128 21.24 15.09 -6.33
N GLU A 129 22.24 15.57 -5.60
CA GLU A 129 22.65 14.99 -4.32
C GLU A 129 21.61 15.18 -3.22
N TRP A 130 21.06 16.39 -3.08
CA TRP A 130 20.05 16.69 -2.08
C TRP A 130 18.77 15.87 -2.32
N ASP A 131 18.37 15.67 -3.58
CA ASP A 131 17.18 14.86 -3.92
C ASP A 131 17.36 13.41 -3.49
N ARG A 132 18.53 12.81 -3.75
CA ARG A 132 18.85 11.45 -3.29
C ARG A 132 18.83 11.36 -1.77
N GLU A 133 19.51 12.27 -1.09
CA GLU A 133 19.58 12.29 0.38
C GLU A 133 18.19 12.44 1.02
N PHE A 134 17.33 13.28 0.43
CA PHE A 134 15.96 13.46 0.89
C PHE A 134 15.14 12.17 0.70
N ILE A 135 15.20 11.53 -0.47
CA ILE A 135 14.48 10.28 -0.74
C ILE A 135 15.00 9.14 0.15
N ASP A 136 16.31 9.03 0.37
CA ASP A 136 16.91 8.03 1.27
C ASP A 136 16.43 8.25 2.71
N LYS A 137 16.34 9.51 3.17
CA LYS A 137 15.75 9.85 4.48
C LYS A 137 14.28 9.44 4.56
N VAL A 138 13.48 9.75 3.55
CA VAL A 138 12.06 9.38 3.51
C VAL A 138 11.89 7.87 3.56
N HIS A 139 12.64 7.13 2.75
CA HIS A 139 12.62 5.67 2.72
C HIS A 139 13.01 5.07 4.06
N PHE A 140 14.08 5.56 4.69
CA PHE A 140 14.49 5.12 6.02
C PHE A 140 13.39 5.33 7.07
N ILE A 141 12.73 6.51 7.06
CA ILE A 141 11.62 6.80 7.98
C ILE A 141 10.44 5.86 7.72
N ASP A 142 10.10 5.60 6.46
CA ASP A 142 9.01 4.71 6.06
C ASP A 142 9.25 3.28 6.57
N GLU A 143 10.42 2.71 6.26
CA GLU A 143 10.81 1.35 6.66
C GLU A 143 10.83 1.21 8.19
N VAL A 144 11.44 2.15 8.92
CA VAL A 144 11.51 2.08 10.39
C VAL A 144 10.11 2.13 11.01
N ASN A 145 9.19 2.95 10.48
CA ASN A 145 7.83 3.02 11.00
C ASN A 145 7.00 1.78 10.64
N ILE A 146 7.22 1.19 9.47
CA ILE A 146 6.59 -0.08 9.06
C ILE A 146 7.08 -1.22 9.97
N GLU A 147 8.40 -1.33 10.14
CA GLU A 147 9.03 -2.37 10.96
C GLU A 147 8.62 -2.28 12.43
N ASN A 148 8.51 -1.08 12.98
CA ASN A 148 8.00 -0.88 14.35
C ASN A 148 6.49 -1.07 14.46
N GLY A 149 5.78 -1.20 13.33
CA GLY A 149 4.32 -1.33 13.28
C GLY A 149 3.57 -0.04 13.59
N THR A 150 4.27 1.10 13.65
CA THR A 150 3.69 2.43 13.84
C THR A 150 2.83 2.82 12.65
N ILE A 151 3.26 2.48 11.43
CA ILE A 151 2.44 2.54 10.22
C ILE A 151 2.35 1.15 9.59
N LYS A 152 1.40 0.95 8.69
CA LYS A 152 1.23 -0.31 7.94
C LYS A 152 1.63 -0.12 6.47
N PRO A 153 2.22 -1.13 5.81
CA PRO A 153 2.55 -1.03 4.40
C PRO A 153 1.27 -0.90 3.54
N THR A 154 1.39 -0.25 2.39
CA THR A 154 0.29 0.01 1.47
C THR A 154 0.39 -0.80 0.18
N HIS A 155 1.50 -1.49 -0.05
CA HIS A 155 1.69 -2.42 -1.16
C HIS A 155 1.98 -3.84 -0.66
N MET A 156 1.63 -4.82 -1.47
CA MET A 156 2.08 -6.20 -1.29
C MET A 156 2.39 -6.88 -2.62
N THR A 157 3.32 -7.81 -2.57
CA THR A 157 3.45 -8.91 -3.52
C THR A 157 3.29 -10.23 -2.75
N ALA A 158 2.36 -11.09 -3.19
CA ALA A 158 2.01 -12.31 -2.48
C ALA A 158 1.74 -13.48 -3.44
N ALA A 159 2.10 -14.67 -2.99
CA ALA A 159 1.70 -15.93 -3.62
C ALA A 159 0.93 -16.76 -2.59
N MET A 160 -0.28 -17.16 -2.95
CA MET A 160 -1.26 -17.74 -2.03
C MET A 160 -1.83 -19.05 -2.56
N THR A 161 -2.15 -19.97 -1.66
CA THR A 161 -2.67 -21.31 -1.97
C THR A 161 -3.96 -21.59 -1.18
N LYS A 162 -4.62 -22.70 -1.50
CA LYS A 162 -5.81 -23.16 -0.75
C LYS A 162 -5.49 -23.67 0.65
N GLN A 163 -4.34 -24.33 0.80
CA GLN A 163 -3.94 -25.03 2.00
C GLN A 163 -2.46 -24.77 2.25
N ALA A 164 -2.03 -24.87 3.51
CA ALA A 164 -0.64 -24.77 3.85
C ALA A 164 0.17 -25.87 3.14
N THR A 165 1.02 -25.46 2.19
CA THR A 165 1.97 -26.34 1.51
C THR A 165 3.38 -26.19 2.10
N SER A 166 3.66 -25.03 2.70
CA SER A 166 4.96 -24.64 3.24
C SER A 166 4.85 -23.53 4.28
N GLN A 167 5.97 -23.23 4.96
CA GLN A 167 6.09 -22.05 5.80
C GLN A 167 6.10 -20.79 4.92
N THR A 168 5.33 -19.77 5.30
CA THR A 168 5.29 -18.49 4.58
C THR A 168 6.67 -17.83 4.53
N ILE A 169 7.14 -17.52 3.33
CA ILE A 169 8.32 -16.70 3.09
C ILE A 169 7.93 -15.23 3.28
N ILE A 170 8.61 -14.56 4.20
CA ILE A 170 8.36 -13.16 4.56
C ILE A 170 9.66 -12.37 4.61
N TYR A 171 9.56 -11.05 4.48
CA TYR A 171 10.68 -10.14 4.75
C TYR A 171 10.71 -9.75 6.23
N LYS A 172 11.85 -9.96 6.90
CA LYS A 172 12.03 -9.71 8.35
C LYS A 172 10.91 -10.39 9.18
N HIS A 173 10.17 -9.64 9.98
CA HIS A 173 9.03 -10.09 10.78
C HIS A 173 7.66 -9.65 10.21
N LEU A 174 7.65 -9.12 8.98
CA LEU A 174 6.46 -8.52 8.34
C LEU A 174 5.49 -9.59 7.83
N THR A 175 4.87 -10.33 8.74
CA THR A 175 3.81 -11.29 8.42
C THR A 175 2.54 -10.59 7.93
N PRO A 176 1.65 -11.27 7.17
CA PRO A 176 0.34 -10.72 6.83
C PRO A 176 -0.43 -10.21 8.05
N ALA A 177 -0.41 -10.96 9.16
CA ALA A 177 -1.08 -10.60 10.41
C ALA A 177 -0.46 -9.38 11.11
N PHE A 178 0.84 -9.13 10.92
CA PHE A 178 1.50 -7.93 11.44
C PHE A 178 1.21 -6.70 10.56
N CYS A 179 1.19 -6.88 9.23
CA CYS A 179 1.02 -5.80 8.27
C CYS A 179 -0.42 -5.36 8.07
N VAL A 180 -1.40 -6.19 8.42
CA VAL A 180 -2.82 -5.85 8.28
C VAL A 180 -3.25 -4.79 9.30
N ARG A 181 -4.01 -3.80 8.82
CA ARG A 181 -4.89 -3.01 9.68
C ARG A 181 -6.28 -3.62 9.62
N TRP A 182 -6.68 -4.29 10.69
CA TRP A 182 -8.02 -4.87 10.75
C TRP A 182 -9.07 -3.76 10.70
N PRO A 183 -10.15 -3.92 9.90
CA PRO A 183 -11.29 -3.04 9.99
C PRO A 183 -11.81 -3.04 11.43
N GLU A 184 -12.16 -1.86 11.96
CA GLU A 184 -12.90 -1.80 13.22
C GLU A 184 -14.17 -2.64 13.05
N GLU A 185 -14.43 -3.56 13.98
CA GLU A 185 -15.67 -4.33 13.95
C GLU A 185 -16.82 -3.34 13.93
N LYS A 186 -17.58 -3.33 12.82
CA LYS A 186 -18.84 -2.61 12.79
C LYS A 186 -19.69 -3.24 13.90
N GLN A 187 -19.92 -2.49 14.97
CA GLN A 187 -20.97 -2.85 15.92
C GLN A 187 -22.25 -2.98 15.09
N ALA A 188 -22.76 -4.20 15.02
CA ALA A 188 -23.97 -4.55 14.30
C ALA A 188 -25.20 -3.89 14.95
#